data_AF-A0A851D4S6-F1
#
_entry.id   AF-A0A851D4S6-F1
#
_cell.length_a   1.000
_cell.length_b   1.000
_cell.length_c   1.000
_cell.angle_alpha   90.00
_cell.angle_beta   90.00
_cell.angle_gamma   90.00
#
_symmetry.space_group_name_H-M   'P 1'
#
loop_
_entity.id
_entity.type
_entity.pdbx_description
1 polymer ?
#
loop_
_entity_poly.entity_id
_entity_poly.type
_entity_poly.pdbx_seq_one_letter_code
_entity_poly.pdbx_strand_id
1 'polypeptide(L)'
;GVGPGNNDDTLLSAVASALHTSSAPITGQLSAAVEKNPAVWLNTSQPLCKAFIVTDDDIRKQEERVQQVRKKLEEALMADILSRAADT
;
A
#
# COMPACT_ATOMS: atom_id res chain seq x y z
N GLY A 1 -9.78 6.76 6.84
CA GLY A 1 -9.59 6.21 8.20
C GLY A 1 -10.92 6.02 8.92
N VAL A 2 -10.90 5.47 10.14
CA VAL A 2 -12.06 5.47 11.06
C VAL A 2 -11.74 6.40 12.24
N GLY A 3 -12.76 6.98 12.87
CA GLY A 3 -12.60 7.96 13.94
C GLY A 3 -12.71 9.43 13.49
N PRO A 4 -12.75 10.38 14.44
CA PRO A 4 -12.90 11.80 14.14
C PRO A 4 -11.68 12.36 13.38
N GLY A 5 -11.92 13.19 12.35
CA GLY A 5 -10.86 13.77 11.52
C GLY A 5 -10.29 12.81 10.46
N ASN A 6 -11.05 11.80 10.04
CA ASN A 6 -10.60 10.79 9.08
C ASN A 6 -10.44 11.35 7.64
N ASN A 7 -9.24 11.78 7.30
CA ASN A 7 -8.80 11.99 5.92
C ASN A 7 -7.68 11.01 5.53
N ASP A 8 -7.29 11.02 4.26
CA ASP A 8 -6.27 10.12 3.72
C ASP A 8 -4.89 10.40 4.33
N ASP A 9 -4.57 11.67 4.62
CA ASP A 9 -3.30 12.07 5.25
C ASP A 9 -3.16 11.53 6.67
N THR A 10 -4.24 11.58 7.45
CA THR A 10 -4.27 11.04 8.83
C THR A 10 -4.19 9.52 8.81
N LEU A 11 -4.82 8.87 7.82
CA LEU A 11 -4.71 7.43 7.63
C LEU A 11 -3.26 7.02 7.29
N LEU A 12 -2.64 7.71 6.34
CA LEU A 12 -1.27 7.44 5.93
C LEU A 12 -0.29 7.63 7.09
N SER A 13 -0.45 8.72 7.85
CA SER A 13 0.38 9.01 9.02
C SER A 13 0.23 7.95 10.12
N ALA A 14 -0.99 7.47 10.36
CA ALA A 14 -1.24 6.39 11.33
C ALA A 14 -0.61 5.07 10.90
N VAL A 15 -0.72 4.71 9.61
CA VAL A 15 -0.09 3.50 9.07
C VAL A 15 1.43 3.59 9.12
N ALA A 16 2.01 4.72 8.71
CA ALA A 16 3.45 4.94 8.78
C ALA A 16 4.00 4.86 10.21
N SER A 17 3.28 5.44 11.17
CA SER A 17 3.65 5.37 12.59
C SER A 17 3.61 3.94 13.13
N ALA A 18 2.59 3.16 12.76
CA ALA A 18 2.48 1.76 13.14
C ALA A 18 3.62 0.91 12.55
N LEU A 19 3.96 1.12 11.28
CA LEU A 19 5.07 0.45 10.60
C LEU A 19 6.45 0.85 11.16
N HIS A 20 6.59 2.10 11.62
CA HIS A 20 7.83 2.58 12.23
C HIS A 20 8.07 1.97 13.62
N THR A 21 7.00 1.75 14.38
CA THR A 21 7.08 1.30 15.78
C THR A 21 6.93 -0.22 15.94
N SER A 22 6.51 -0.93 14.90
CA SER A 22 6.22 -2.36 14.94
C SER A 22 6.52 -3.04 13.61
N SER A 23 7.10 -4.25 13.69
CA SER A 23 7.26 -5.16 12.54
C SER A 23 6.05 -6.08 12.33
N ALA A 24 5.00 -5.95 13.15
CA ALA A 24 3.80 -6.76 13.02
C ALA A 24 2.97 -6.34 11.79
N PRO A 25 2.22 -7.26 11.17
CA PRO A 25 1.36 -6.93 10.03
C PRO A 25 0.34 -5.85 10.37
N ILE A 26 0.08 -4.97 9.41
CA ILE A 26 -1.03 -4.01 9.50
C ILE A 26 -2.29 -4.67 8.95
N THR A 27 -3.28 -4.85 9.82
CA THR A 27 -4.56 -5.51 9.56
C THR A 27 -5.76 -4.57 9.80
N GLY A 28 -5.52 -3.44 10.48
CA GLY A 28 -6.56 -2.46 10.82
C GLY A 28 -7.46 -2.92 11.97
N GLN A 29 -8.60 -2.26 12.13
CA GLN A 29 -9.55 -2.58 13.19
C GLN A 29 -10.47 -3.74 12.74
N LEU A 30 -10.20 -4.96 13.22
CA LEU A 30 -10.88 -6.21 12.82
C LEU A 30 -12.29 -6.43 13.43
N SER A 31 -12.88 -5.42 14.07
CA SER A 31 -14.17 -5.57 14.77
C SER A 31 -15.33 -4.98 13.98
N ALA A 32 -16.43 -5.74 13.85
CA ALA A 32 -17.70 -5.25 13.32
C ALA A 32 -18.28 -4.08 14.14
N ALA A 33 -17.82 -3.90 15.39
CA ALA A 33 -18.18 -2.73 16.20
C ALA A 33 -17.70 -1.41 15.59
N VAL A 34 -16.65 -1.42 14.77
CA VAL A 34 -16.13 -0.24 14.07
C VAL A 34 -17.14 0.31 13.06
N GLU A 35 -17.96 -0.56 12.46
CA GLU A 35 -19.04 -0.15 11.55
C GLU A 35 -20.23 0.45 12.30
N LYS A 36 -20.41 0.13 13.60
CA LYS A 36 -21.48 0.68 14.45
C LYS A 36 -21.03 1.90 15.25
N ASN A 37 -19.75 1.99 15.58
CA ASN A 37 -19.13 3.10 16.29
C ASN A 37 -17.72 3.34 15.70
N PRO A 38 -17.57 4.27 14.75
CA PRO A 38 -16.29 4.54 14.09
C PRO A 38 -15.18 5.03 15.02
N ALA A 39 -15.52 5.50 16.23
CA ALA A 39 -14.56 5.96 17.23
C ALA A 39 -14.11 4.83 18.19
N VAL A 40 -14.62 3.61 18.02
CA VAL A 40 -14.26 2.49 18.90
C VAL A 40 -12.85 1.98 18.55
N TRP A 41 -11.91 2.15 19.49
CA TRP A 41 -10.53 1.67 19.35
C TRP A 41 -10.36 0.36 20.13
N LEU A 42 -10.70 -0.76 19.49
CA LEU A 42 -10.67 -2.07 20.13
C LEU A 42 -9.31 -2.77 20.00
N ASN A 43 -8.60 -2.52 18.90
CA ASN A 43 -7.26 -3.02 18.69
C ASN A 43 -6.24 -1.88 18.77
N THR A 44 -5.69 -1.65 19.95
CA THR A 44 -4.69 -0.58 20.21
C THR A 44 -3.34 -0.84 19.54
N SER A 45 -3.09 -2.08 19.09
CA SER A 45 -1.88 -2.44 18.34
C SER A 45 -1.97 -2.13 16.84
N GLN A 46 -3.16 -1.75 16.36
CA GLN A 46 -3.43 -1.47 14.96
C GLN A 46 -3.90 -0.01 14.78
N PRO A 47 -3.57 0.63 13.65
CA PRO A 47 -4.04 1.98 13.36
C PRO A 47 -5.58 2.02 13.27
N LEU A 48 -6.14 3.21 13.49
CA LEU A 48 -7.58 3.49 13.35
C LEU A 48 -7.98 3.55 11.86
N CYS A 49 -7.91 2.40 11.21
CA CYS A 49 -8.38 2.20 9.84
C CYS A 49 -9.35 1.02 9.77
N LYS A 50 -10.21 0.99 8.74
CA LYS A 50 -11.02 -0.19 8.45
C LYS A 50 -10.09 -1.37 8.20
N ALA A 51 -10.52 -2.54 8.63
CA ALA A 51 -9.86 -3.77 8.22
C ALA A 51 -9.75 -3.81 6.68
N PHE A 52 -8.56 -4.06 6.18
CA PHE A 52 -8.34 -4.32 4.77
C PHE A 52 -7.82 -5.75 4.63
N ILE A 53 -8.35 -6.45 3.63
CA ILE A 53 -7.95 -7.81 3.30
C ILE A 53 -7.19 -7.69 1.98
N VAL A 54 -5.91 -8.07 1.99
CA VAL A 54 -5.13 -8.22 0.76
C VAL A 54 -5.47 -9.59 0.19
N THR A 55 -6.07 -9.63 -0.99
CA THR A 55 -6.40 -10.89 -1.67
C THR A 55 -5.27 -11.33 -2.60
N ASP A 56 -5.25 -12.60 -2.98
CA ASP A 56 -4.30 -13.12 -3.97
C ASP A 56 -4.42 -12.38 -5.32
N ASP A 57 -5.62 -11.90 -5.66
CA ASP A 57 -5.88 -11.09 -6.85
C ASP A 57 -5.19 -9.72 -6.79
N ASP A 58 -5.20 -9.08 -5.62
CA ASP A 58 -4.50 -7.80 -5.39
C ASP A 58 -2.99 -7.98 -5.53
N ILE A 59 -2.44 -9.07 -4.99
CA ILE A 59 -1.01 -9.41 -5.09
C ILE A 59 -0.64 -9.62 -6.55
N ARG A 60 -1.37 -10.48 -7.27
CA ARG A 60 -1.12 -10.78 -8.69
C ARG A 60 -1.16 -9.53 -9.56
N LYS A 61 -2.15 -8.65 -9.36
CA LYS A 61 -2.24 -7.37 -10.11
C LYS A 61 -1.04 -6.46 -9.85
N GLN A 62 -0.55 -6.41 -8.61
CA GLN A 62 0.64 -5.62 -8.29
C GLN A 62 1.90 -6.21 -8.94
N GLU A 63 2.07 -7.54 -8.92
CA GLU A 63 3.18 -8.22 -9.56
C GLU A 63 3.18 -8.00 -11.08
N GLU A 64 2.03 -8.15 -11.74
CA GLU A 64 1.86 -7.87 -13.17
C GLU A 64 2.25 -6.44 -13.53
N ARG A 65 1.82 -5.45 -12.72
CA ARG A 65 2.17 -4.04 -12.92
C ARG A 65 3.68 -3.83 -12.82
N VAL A 66 4.32 -4.41 -11.81
CA VAL A 66 5.78 -4.31 -11.63
C VAL A 66 6.52 -4.94 -12.80
N GLN A 67 6.08 -6.12 -13.24
CA GLN A 67 6.68 -6.83 -14.38
C GLN A 67 6.57 -6.01 -15.68
N GLN A 68 5.41 -5.41 -15.94
CA GLN A 68 5.21 -4.57 -17.12
C GLN A 68 6.12 -3.34 -17.13
N VAL A 69 6.28 -2.67 -15.98
CA VAL A 69 7.17 -1.50 -15.86
C VAL A 69 8.63 -1.89 -16.06
N ARG A 70 9.07 -3.03 -15.50
CA ARG A 70 10.43 -3.55 -15.74
C ARG A 70 10.69 -3.83 -17.22
N LYS A 71 9.74 -4.49 -17.91
CA LYS A 71 9.85 -4.76 -19.35
C LYS A 71 9.99 -3.47 -20.17
N LYS A 72 9.17 -2.47 -19.88
CA LYS A 72 9.25 -1.15 -20.54
C LYS A 72 10.60 -0.46 -20.30
N LEU A 73 11.14 -0.59 -19.09
CA LEU A 73 12.46 -0.04 -18.77
C LEU A 73 13.58 -0.75 -19.56
N GLU A 74 13.53 -2.08 -19.65
CA GLU A 74 14.49 -2.87 -20.45
C GLU A 74 14.43 -2.51 -21.94
N GLU A 75 13.23 -2.38 -22.50
CA GLU A 75 13.01 -1.97 -23.89
C GLU A 75 13.57 -0.56 -24.16
N ALA A 76 13.31 0.39 -23.25
CA ALA A 76 13.82 1.75 -23.36
C ALA A 76 15.36 1.79 -23.27
N LEU A 77 15.94 1.00 -22.37
CA LEU A 77 17.39 0.92 -22.21
C LEU A 77 18.07 0.29 -23.43
N MET A 78 17.48 -0.76 -24.00
CA MET A 78 17.98 -1.38 -25.23
C MET A 78 17.90 -0.40 -26.41
N ALA A 79 16.80 0.35 -26.54
CA ALA A 79 16.65 1.36 -27.57
C ALA A 79 17.69 2.49 -27.45
N ASP A 80 18.00 2.96 -26.24
CA ASP A 80 19.04 3.96 -25.98
C ASP A 80 20.43 3.46 -26.41
N ILE A 81 20.78 2.21 -26.06
CA ILE A 81 22.05 1.60 -26.46
C ILE A 81 22.16 1.50 -27.98
N LEU A 82 21.11 1.05 -28.66
CA LEU A 82 21.08 0.95 -30.12
C LEU A 82 21.19 2.32 -30.80
N SER A 83 20.50 3.35 -30.27
CA SER A 83 20.60 4.71 -30.77
C SER A 83 22.03 5.22 -30.71
N ARG A 84 22.69 5.06 -29.56
CA ARG A 84 24.09 5.50 -29.35
C ARG A 84 25.08 4.78 -30.27
N ALA A 85 24.84 3.51 -30.57
CA ALA A 85 25.69 2.73 -31.47
C ALA A 85 25.51 3.11 -32.95
N ALA A 86 24.36 3.67 -33.33
CA ALA A 86 24.11 4.14 -34.69
C ALA A 86 24.75 5.52 -34.99
N ASP A 87 25.07 6.29 -33.95
CA ASP A 87 25.66 7.63 -34.04
C ASP A 87 27.21 7.62 -34.09
N THR A 88 27.85 6.44 -34.01
CA THR A 88 29.32 6.23 -34.09
C THR A 88 29.75 5.58 -35.39
#